data_AF-E4YYJ2-F1
#
_entry.id   AF-E4YYJ2-F1
#
_cell.length_a   1.000
_cell.length_b   1.000
_cell.length_c   1.000
_cell.angle_alpha   90.00
_cell.angle_beta   90.00
_cell.angle_gamma   90.00
#
_symmetry.space_group_name_H-M   'P 1'
#
loop_
_entity.id
_entity.type
_entity.pdbx_description
1 polymer ?
#
loop_
_entity_poly.entity_id
_entity_poly.type
_entity_poly.pdbx_seq_one_letter_code
_entity_poly.pdbx_strand_id
1 'polypeptide(L)'
;RQIIADYINNFKNIIRYVVVNELRTYYSILEAGETVKLGNKTQLYDDGVRLPLGFEPLYNQTLIPAAFPRDVPIVAPEKVYVDLVPILEEFRHLLKMFNFSSYEQFLDFTRGFSDKSPSLVARSLLFVIFIPPNRKILGKMMMANVIENSICAYLKLDLSKEFRMNRNVQFWTSTYGCSIFCNLIQDYCFNKARQRERIEFELESIGRLIDEVDRAVNNPDIQTTTVEQIYLNWIVLQASLTMEVYLTQGFGLGLYANFELEYINFYLGDVIYPSILRCLSSFQTLNQNVRKGKKIKPDTIAERLQLYEFQSHLSRATFFSIRGFLKKNRLETPQIISDSVGDKQNTRYTHRFAALMHVRIPTFISWGDYRRISGDLDRRVSNDLAEASKIFESVKNQVNSLGLQGPFFDHLKTLATANMITTKLLSTMDIKKKLIFEKNDDLSIYPTFKLV
;
A
#
# COMPACT_ATOMS: atom_id res chain seq x y z
N ARG A 1 -3.32 -17.87 26.47
CA ARG A 1 -3.26 -16.46 26.93
C ARG A 1 -1.98 -16.21 27.74
N GLN A 2 -1.67 -17.01 28.77
CA GLN A 2 -0.40 -16.91 29.53
C GLN A 2 0.85 -17.02 28.64
N ILE A 3 0.90 -18.03 27.76
CA ILE A 3 2.03 -18.26 26.83
C ILE A 3 2.29 -17.06 25.91
N ILE A 4 1.24 -16.37 25.45
CA ILE A 4 1.36 -15.18 24.60
C ILE A 4 1.85 -13.99 25.43
N ALA A 5 1.38 -13.84 26.67
CA ALA A 5 1.85 -12.80 27.58
C ALA A 5 3.33 -12.99 27.97
N ASP A 6 3.75 -14.23 28.19
CA ASP A 6 5.14 -14.60 28.47
C ASP A 6 6.03 -14.41 27.24
N TYR A 7 5.55 -14.76 26.04
CA TYR A 7 6.23 -14.44 24.78
C TYR A 7 6.43 -12.94 24.64
N ILE A 8 5.39 -12.13 24.90
CA ILE A 8 5.46 -10.68 24.72
C ILE A 8 6.34 -10.01 25.78
N ASN A 9 6.37 -10.52 27.03
CA ASN A 9 7.29 -10.02 28.06
C ASN A 9 8.75 -10.40 27.76
N ASN A 10 9.02 -11.64 27.33
CA ASN A 10 10.34 -12.03 26.87
C ASN A 10 10.77 -11.24 25.64
N PHE A 11 9.85 -10.97 24.72
CA PHE A 11 10.13 -10.20 23.52
C PHE A 11 10.32 -8.71 23.80
N LYS A 12 9.60 -8.13 24.77
CA LYS A 12 9.89 -6.78 25.28
C LYS A 12 11.27 -6.70 25.90
N ASN A 13 11.68 -7.73 26.65
CA ASN A 13 13.04 -7.81 27.19
C ASN A 13 14.07 -7.97 26.07
N ILE A 14 13.79 -8.76 25.02
CA ILE A 14 14.62 -8.86 23.81
C ILE A 14 14.73 -7.52 23.11
N ILE A 15 13.63 -6.80 22.84
CA ILE A 15 13.67 -5.47 22.23
C ILE A 15 14.46 -4.51 23.13
N ARG A 16 14.25 -4.53 24.45
CA ARG A 16 14.99 -3.69 25.38
C ARG A 16 16.48 -4.04 25.43
N TYR A 17 16.82 -5.32 25.29
CA TYR A 17 18.20 -5.82 25.28
C TYR A 17 18.89 -5.55 23.94
N VAL A 18 18.19 -5.73 22.82
CA VAL A 18 18.63 -5.40 21.45
C VAL A 18 18.83 -3.90 21.32
N VAL A 19 17.93 -3.07 21.85
CA VAL A 19 18.05 -1.59 21.83
C VAL A 19 19.18 -1.07 22.71
N VAL A 20 19.39 -1.68 23.88
CA VAL A 20 20.41 -1.19 24.85
C VAL A 20 21.81 -1.75 24.57
N ASN A 21 21.93 -2.95 24.00
CA ASN A 21 23.20 -3.58 23.63
C ASN A 21 23.45 -3.60 22.10
N GLU A 22 22.69 -2.83 21.33
CA GLU A 22 22.67 -2.88 19.86
C GLU A 22 24.06 -2.78 19.23
N LEU A 23 24.82 -1.79 19.69
CA LEU A 23 26.19 -1.54 19.20
C LEU A 23 27.13 -2.69 19.57
N ARG A 24 27.05 -3.21 20.80
CA ARG A 24 27.94 -4.27 21.26
C ARG A 24 27.71 -5.56 20.49
N THR A 25 26.45 -5.97 20.33
CA THR A 25 26.09 -7.17 19.56
C THR A 25 26.46 -7.02 18.08
N TYR A 26 26.22 -5.84 17.50
CA TYR A 26 26.59 -5.53 16.12
C TYR A 26 28.11 -5.63 15.90
N TYR A 27 28.91 -4.99 16.75
CA TYR A 27 30.38 -5.06 16.65
C TYR A 27 30.92 -6.47 16.92
N SER A 28 30.36 -7.21 17.88
CA SER A 28 30.75 -8.59 18.12
C SER A 28 30.46 -9.52 16.94
N ILE A 29 29.36 -9.29 16.20
CA ILE A 29 29.03 -10.06 14.99
C ILE A 29 29.99 -9.72 13.84
N LEU A 30 30.36 -8.44 13.69
CA LEU A 30 31.37 -8.03 12.72
C LEU A 30 32.74 -8.65 13.02
N GLU A 31 33.21 -8.56 14.27
CA GLU A 31 34.49 -9.14 14.72
C GLU A 31 34.50 -10.68 14.59
N ALA A 32 33.38 -11.34 14.88
CA ALA A 32 33.23 -12.78 14.65
C ALA A 32 33.32 -13.13 13.16
N GLY A 33 32.77 -12.30 12.28
CA GLY A 33 32.89 -12.46 10.82
C GLY A 33 34.33 -12.36 10.31
N GLU A 34 35.17 -11.52 10.93
CA GLU A 34 36.59 -11.40 10.59
C GLU A 34 37.40 -12.62 11.05
N THR A 35 37.03 -13.19 12.20
CA THR A 35 37.76 -14.30 12.85
C THR A 35 37.28 -15.70 12.45
N VAL A 36 36.10 -15.83 11.83
CA VAL A 36 35.50 -17.13 11.42
C VAL A 36 36.42 -17.98 10.55
N LYS A 37 37.32 -17.35 9.80
CA LYS A 37 38.25 -18.06 8.91
C LYS A 37 39.29 -18.91 9.66
N LEU A 38 39.50 -18.63 10.94
CA LEU A 38 40.49 -19.27 11.80
C LEU A 38 39.98 -20.58 12.44
N GLY A 39 38.69 -20.89 12.33
CA GLY A 39 38.10 -22.11 12.87
C GLY A 39 38.24 -23.34 11.96
N ASN A 40 38.21 -24.55 12.53
CA ASN A 40 38.16 -25.81 11.77
C ASN A 40 36.82 -25.94 11.04
N LYS A 41 36.84 -26.04 9.70
CA LYS A 41 35.62 -25.83 8.88
C LYS A 41 34.94 -27.09 8.37
N THR A 42 35.67 -28.19 8.16
CA THR A 42 35.12 -29.38 7.52
C THR A 42 35.77 -30.67 8.02
N GLN A 43 34.98 -31.73 8.13
CA GLN A 43 35.43 -33.10 8.29
C GLN A 43 35.38 -33.81 6.94
N LEU A 44 36.42 -34.58 6.61
CA LEU A 44 36.46 -35.44 5.42
C LEU A 44 35.81 -36.77 5.80
N TYR A 45 34.83 -37.21 5.02
CA TYR A 45 34.17 -38.51 5.18
C TYR A 45 34.78 -39.54 4.22
N ASP A 46 34.56 -40.83 4.49
CA ASP A 46 35.19 -41.96 3.77
C ASP A 46 34.83 -42.01 2.27
N ASP A 47 33.73 -41.36 1.87
CA ASP A 47 33.26 -41.19 0.50
C ASP A 47 33.93 -39.99 -0.23
N GLY A 48 34.86 -39.30 0.44
CA GLY A 48 35.55 -38.12 -0.09
C GLY A 48 34.75 -36.82 0.04
N VAL A 49 33.55 -36.84 0.63
CA VAL A 49 32.73 -35.65 0.84
C VAL A 49 33.25 -34.85 2.04
N ARG A 50 33.37 -33.52 1.88
CA ARG A 50 33.68 -32.59 2.98
C ARG A 50 32.41 -31.94 3.49
N LEU A 51 32.03 -32.25 4.74
CA LEU A 51 30.90 -31.62 5.40
C LEU A 51 31.39 -30.76 6.57
N PRO A 52 30.62 -29.73 6.98
CA PRO A 52 30.88 -29.02 8.22
C PRO A 52 30.92 -29.99 9.39
N LEU A 53 31.86 -29.74 10.31
CA LEU A 53 32.06 -30.61 11.47
C LEU A 53 30.77 -30.63 12.33
N GLY A 54 30.23 -31.82 12.58
CA GLY A 54 28.98 -32.01 13.33
C GLY A 54 27.68 -31.88 12.52
N PHE A 55 27.74 -31.76 11.19
CA PHE A 55 26.56 -31.73 10.32
C PHE A 55 26.27 -33.12 9.72
N GLU A 56 25.11 -33.71 10.05
CA GLU A 56 24.64 -35.00 9.52
C GLU A 56 23.47 -34.77 8.55
N PRO A 57 23.70 -34.78 7.21
CA PRO A 57 22.69 -34.44 6.20
C PRO A 57 21.56 -35.48 6.10
N LEU A 58 21.79 -36.73 6.54
CA LEU A 58 20.81 -37.81 6.48
C LEU A 58 20.07 -38.01 7.80
N TYR A 59 20.27 -37.14 8.79
CA TYR A 59 19.60 -37.24 10.09
C TYR A 59 18.07 -37.31 9.94
N ASN A 60 17.53 -36.54 8.99
CA ASN A 60 16.11 -36.51 8.62
C ASN A 60 15.57 -37.83 8.07
N GLN A 61 16.42 -38.79 7.66
CA GLN A 61 16.03 -40.14 7.26
C GLN A 61 15.92 -41.12 8.45
N THR A 62 16.53 -40.78 9.59
CA THR A 62 16.43 -41.58 10.82
C THR A 62 15.12 -41.35 11.59
N LEU A 63 14.45 -40.24 11.30
CA LEU A 63 13.13 -39.89 11.82
C LEU A 63 12.07 -40.34 10.80
N ILE A 64 10.90 -40.82 11.24
CA ILE A 64 9.77 -41.13 10.34
C ILE A 64 9.34 -39.81 9.67
N PRO A 65 9.64 -39.56 8.38
CA PRO A 65 9.45 -38.23 7.83
C PRO A 65 7.97 -38.03 7.50
N ALA A 66 7.38 -36.92 7.95
CA ALA A 66 6.07 -36.47 7.47
C ALA A 66 6.14 -35.85 6.05
N ALA A 67 7.35 -35.65 5.51
CA ALA A 67 7.59 -35.04 4.19
C ALA A 67 8.78 -35.70 3.47
N PHE A 68 8.80 -35.61 2.14
CA PHE A 68 9.90 -36.12 1.32
C PHE A 68 11.26 -35.53 1.74
N PRO A 69 12.35 -36.32 1.70
CA PRO A 69 13.71 -35.81 1.90
C PRO A 69 14.01 -34.63 0.99
N ARG A 70 14.68 -33.60 1.52
CA ARG A 70 15.13 -32.42 0.77
C ARG A 70 16.63 -32.28 0.92
N ASP A 71 17.29 -31.90 -0.16
CA ASP A 71 18.70 -31.49 -0.09
C ASP A 71 18.82 -30.22 0.74
N VAL A 72 19.66 -30.25 1.78
CA VAL A 72 19.94 -29.09 2.61
C VAL A 72 21.19 -28.42 2.06
N PRO A 73 21.09 -27.20 1.47
CA PRO A 73 22.27 -26.49 1.01
C PRO A 73 23.13 -26.10 2.20
N ILE A 74 24.39 -26.54 2.19
CA ILE A 74 25.35 -26.20 3.24
C ILE A 74 25.83 -24.77 3.01
N VAL A 75 25.55 -23.89 3.98
CA VAL A 75 25.95 -22.49 3.95
C VAL A 75 27.35 -22.36 4.55
N ALA A 76 28.25 -21.65 3.85
CA ALA A 76 29.59 -21.37 4.36
C ALA A 76 29.50 -20.49 5.64
N PRO A 77 30.30 -20.77 6.69
CA PRO A 77 30.26 -20.00 7.94
C PRO A 77 30.43 -18.49 7.75
N GLU A 78 31.30 -18.06 6.82
CA GLU A 78 31.52 -16.65 6.48
C GLU A 78 30.23 -15.96 6.02
N LYS A 79 29.44 -16.67 5.22
CA LYS A 79 28.20 -16.15 4.64
C LYS A 79 27.14 -15.89 5.72
N VAL A 80 27.14 -16.66 6.81
CA VAL A 80 26.19 -16.45 7.92
C VAL A 80 26.34 -15.06 8.53
N TYR A 81 27.57 -14.61 8.79
CA TYR A 81 27.82 -13.29 9.37
C TYR A 81 27.48 -12.16 8.39
N VAL A 82 27.77 -12.35 7.10
CA VAL A 82 27.36 -11.42 6.04
C VAL A 82 25.84 -11.28 5.97
N ASP A 83 25.10 -12.39 6.12
CA ASP A 83 23.63 -12.40 6.08
C ASP A 83 22.99 -11.83 7.37
N LEU A 84 23.68 -11.92 8.52
CA LEU A 84 23.20 -11.40 9.81
C LEU A 84 23.26 -9.87 9.92
N VAL A 85 24.26 -9.23 9.31
CA VAL A 85 24.45 -7.76 9.40
C VAL A 85 23.24 -6.98 8.85
N PRO A 86 22.69 -7.29 7.66
CA PRO A 86 21.46 -6.65 7.18
C PRO A 86 20.27 -6.79 8.12
N ILE A 87 20.11 -7.94 8.79
CA ILE A 87 19.01 -8.17 9.74
C ILE A 87 19.13 -7.23 10.95
N LEU A 88 20.35 -6.99 11.44
CA LEU A 88 20.57 -6.04 12.54
C LEU A 88 20.28 -4.59 12.11
N GLU A 89 20.66 -4.22 10.88
CA GLU A 89 20.33 -2.90 10.34
C GLU A 89 18.81 -2.71 10.15
N GLU A 90 18.09 -3.77 9.75
CA GLU A 90 16.63 -3.77 9.73
C GLU A 90 16.06 -3.55 11.14
N PHE A 91 16.59 -4.21 12.17
CA PHE A 91 16.15 -4.01 13.56
C PHE A 91 16.38 -2.58 14.03
N ARG A 92 17.56 -2.02 13.73
CA ARG A 92 17.88 -0.63 14.03
C ARG A 92 16.92 0.35 13.35
N HIS A 93 16.51 0.03 12.12
CA HIS A 93 15.52 0.80 11.41
C HIS A 93 14.16 0.78 12.12
N LEU A 94 13.73 -0.37 12.66
CA LEU A 94 12.48 -0.50 13.42
C LEU A 94 12.44 0.38 14.68
N LEU A 95 13.59 0.73 15.26
CA LEU A 95 13.65 1.59 16.45
C LEU A 95 13.17 3.02 16.20
N LYS A 96 13.13 3.47 14.95
CA LYS A 96 12.60 4.80 14.60
C LYS A 96 11.13 4.96 15.01
N MET A 97 10.38 3.85 15.10
CA MET A 97 8.97 3.84 15.47
C MET A 97 8.68 4.31 16.89
N PHE A 98 9.66 4.28 17.80
CA PHE A 98 9.47 4.77 19.17
C PHE A 98 9.15 6.26 19.25
N ASN A 99 9.44 7.02 18.18
CA ASN A 99 9.17 8.46 18.10
C ASN A 99 7.83 8.79 17.43
N PHE A 100 7.05 7.78 17.03
CA PHE A 100 5.79 8.00 16.34
C PHE A 100 4.63 8.17 17.31
N SER A 101 3.67 9.01 16.93
CA SER A 101 2.51 9.35 17.74
C SER A 101 1.18 9.18 17.00
N SER A 102 1.19 9.16 15.66
CA SER A 102 -0.01 9.06 14.83
C SER A 102 -0.05 7.79 13.99
N TYR A 103 -1.26 7.41 13.58
CA TYR A 103 -1.51 6.26 12.70
C TYR A 103 -0.72 6.33 11.38
N GLU A 104 -0.72 7.48 10.69
CA GLU A 104 -0.02 7.66 9.41
C GLU A 104 1.48 7.39 9.55
N GLN A 105 2.11 7.84 10.64
CA GLN A 105 3.54 7.62 10.84
C GLN A 105 3.87 6.14 10.93
N PHE A 106 3.06 5.36 11.66
CA PHE A 106 3.23 3.91 11.72
C PHE A 106 2.92 3.25 10.38
N LEU A 107 1.84 3.64 9.71
CA LEU A 107 1.42 3.07 8.44
C LEU A 107 2.44 3.35 7.32
N ASP A 108 2.88 4.59 7.15
CA ASP A 108 3.84 4.99 6.11
C ASP A 108 5.21 4.37 6.36
N PHE A 109 5.65 4.29 7.62
CA PHE A 109 6.86 3.58 7.98
C PHE A 109 6.77 2.08 7.65
N THR A 110 5.68 1.41 8.04
CA THR A 110 5.54 -0.03 7.80
C THR A 110 5.39 -0.36 6.31
N ARG A 111 4.72 0.49 5.54
CA ARG A 111 4.68 0.42 4.06
C ARG A 111 6.07 0.56 3.46
N GLY A 112 6.78 1.65 3.76
CA GLY A 112 8.12 1.90 3.24
C GLY A 112 9.15 0.87 3.72
N PHE A 113 8.96 0.29 4.90
CA PHE A 113 9.73 -0.85 5.38
C PHE A 113 9.43 -2.10 4.56
N SER A 114 8.15 -2.41 4.31
CA SER A 114 7.73 -3.53 3.49
C SER A 114 8.23 -3.45 2.04
N ASP A 115 8.27 -2.26 1.44
CA ASP A 115 8.70 -2.08 0.04
C ASP A 115 10.18 -2.44 -0.16
N LYS A 116 10.99 -2.37 0.90
CA LYS A 116 12.40 -2.81 0.90
C LYS A 116 12.58 -4.33 0.95
N SER A 117 11.49 -5.10 0.94
CA SER A 117 11.48 -6.57 1.05
C SER A 117 12.33 -7.11 2.22
N PRO A 118 12.02 -6.69 3.47
CA PRO A 118 12.85 -7.00 4.63
C PRO A 118 12.78 -8.48 5.01
N SER A 119 13.76 -8.93 5.79
CA SER A 119 13.87 -10.31 6.25
C SER A 119 12.61 -10.79 6.97
N LEU A 120 12.36 -12.10 6.93
CA LEU A 120 11.24 -12.70 7.66
C LEU A 120 11.30 -12.37 9.16
N VAL A 121 12.50 -12.39 9.74
CA VAL A 121 12.69 -12.12 11.17
C VAL A 121 12.31 -10.68 11.51
N ALA A 122 12.75 -9.70 10.72
CA ALA A 122 12.41 -8.30 10.97
C ALA A 122 10.91 -8.03 10.75
N ARG A 123 10.28 -8.67 9.77
CA ARG A 123 8.83 -8.62 9.58
C ARG A 123 8.07 -9.24 10.74
N SER A 124 8.52 -10.37 11.27
CA SER A 124 7.92 -11.01 12.45
C SER A 124 8.09 -10.16 13.70
N LEU A 125 9.26 -9.54 13.91
CA LEU A 125 9.51 -8.60 15.00
C LEU A 125 8.57 -7.39 14.92
N LEU A 126 8.45 -6.78 13.73
CA LEU A 126 7.52 -5.69 13.47
C LEU A 126 6.07 -6.11 13.77
N PHE A 127 5.64 -7.28 13.29
CA PHE A 127 4.31 -7.81 13.54
C PHE A 127 4.02 -7.93 15.06
N VAL A 128 4.97 -8.46 15.84
CA VAL A 128 4.84 -8.65 17.30
C VAL A 128 4.72 -7.32 18.06
N ILE A 129 5.38 -6.25 17.60
CA ILE A 129 5.27 -4.91 18.19
C ILE A 129 3.81 -4.40 18.17
N PHE A 130 3.06 -4.79 17.14
CA PHE A 130 1.65 -4.45 16.95
C PHE A 130 0.68 -5.56 17.36
N ILE A 131 1.17 -6.73 17.82
CA ILE A 131 0.29 -7.76 18.40
C ILE A 131 -0.44 -7.10 19.57
N PRO A 132 -1.77 -7.21 19.64
CA PRO A 132 -2.53 -6.54 20.67
C PRO A 132 -2.75 -7.43 21.90
N PRO A 133 -1.85 -7.54 22.89
CA PRO A 133 -2.33 -7.66 24.26
C PRO A 133 -2.71 -6.25 24.71
N ASN A 134 -4.01 -6.03 24.94
CA ASN A 134 -4.56 -4.80 25.52
C ASN A 134 -4.60 -3.56 24.60
N ARG A 135 -4.57 -3.71 23.27
CA ARG A 135 -4.72 -2.59 22.29
C ARG A 135 -3.66 -1.48 22.48
N LYS A 136 -2.45 -1.86 22.92
CA LYS A 136 -1.33 -0.94 23.16
C LYS A 136 -0.19 -1.18 22.20
N ILE A 137 0.12 -0.20 21.34
CA ILE A 137 1.30 -0.17 20.49
C ILE A 137 2.54 0.00 21.37
N LEU A 138 3.59 -0.78 21.09
CA LEU A 138 4.85 -0.82 21.86
C LEU A 138 4.61 -1.12 23.37
N GLY A 139 3.44 -1.67 23.71
CA GLY A 139 3.01 -1.88 25.09
C GLY A 139 2.75 -0.61 25.91
N LYS A 140 2.78 0.59 25.31
CA LYS A 140 2.63 1.87 26.01
C LYS A 140 1.46 2.70 25.50
N MET A 141 1.29 2.81 24.18
CA MET A 141 0.37 3.76 23.55
C MET A 141 -0.94 3.09 23.19
N MET A 142 -2.08 3.58 23.69
CA MET A 142 -3.39 3.06 23.27
C MET A 142 -3.64 3.39 21.80
N MET A 143 -4.12 2.40 21.02
CA MET A 143 -4.42 2.62 19.61
C MET A 143 -5.46 3.72 19.39
N ALA A 144 -6.44 3.85 20.30
CA ALA A 144 -7.41 4.95 20.27
C ALA A 144 -6.72 6.33 20.26
N ASN A 145 -5.68 6.52 21.08
CA ASN A 145 -4.92 7.76 21.12
C ASN A 145 -4.11 7.97 19.83
N VAL A 146 -3.61 6.90 19.22
CA VAL A 146 -2.87 6.97 17.95
C VAL A 146 -3.78 7.39 16.79
N ILE A 147 -5.04 6.93 16.80
CA ILE A 147 -6.10 7.36 15.86
C ILE A 147 -6.49 8.83 16.13
N GLU A 148 -6.72 9.20 17.39
CA GLU A 148 -7.01 10.59 17.80
C GLU A 148 -5.91 11.55 17.35
N ASN A 149 -4.65 11.21 17.63
CA ASN A 149 -3.48 11.99 17.22
C ASN A 149 -3.36 12.11 15.70
N SER A 150 -3.73 11.06 14.97
CA SER A 150 -3.77 11.08 13.50
C SER A 150 -4.76 12.12 12.97
N ILE A 151 -5.99 12.10 13.47
CA ILE A 151 -7.02 13.07 13.07
C ILE A 151 -6.58 14.50 13.44
N CYS A 152 -6.08 14.69 14.66
CA CYS A 152 -5.58 15.98 15.13
C CYS A 152 -4.38 16.47 14.31
N ALA A 153 -3.53 15.56 13.82
CA ALA A 153 -2.40 15.90 12.96
C ALA A 153 -2.86 16.41 11.58
N TYR A 154 -3.89 15.79 10.97
CA TYR A 154 -4.51 16.34 9.75
C TYR A 154 -5.12 17.71 10.02
N LEU A 155 -5.86 17.84 11.12
CA LEU A 155 -6.53 19.10 11.46
C LEU A 155 -5.56 20.20 11.91
N LYS A 156 -4.33 19.81 12.27
CA LYS A 156 -3.35 20.63 12.95
C LYS A 156 -3.98 21.44 14.09
N LEU A 157 -4.90 20.80 14.79
CA LEU A 157 -5.72 21.30 15.90
C LEU A 157 -5.85 20.17 16.92
N ASP A 158 -5.79 20.50 18.20
CA ASP A 158 -6.04 19.55 19.27
C ASP A 158 -7.54 19.47 19.55
N LEU A 159 -8.15 18.33 19.20
CA LEU A 159 -9.55 17.98 19.50
C LEU A 159 -9.66 16.82 20.50
N SER A 160 -8.57 16.54 21.23
CA SER A 160 -8.49 15.36 22.11
C SER A 160 -9.62 15.31 23.13
N LYS A 161 -10.04 16.47 23.66
CA LYS A 161 -11.13 16.55 24.64
C LYS A 161 -12.46 16.18 24.01
N GLU A 162 -12.76 16.74 22.85
CA GLU A 162 -13.99 16.52 22.10
C GLU A 162 -14.12 15.05 21.66
N PHE A 163 -13.01 14.45 21.22
CA PHE A 163 -12.93 13.01 20.92
C PHE A 163 -13.19 12.13 22.14
N ARG A 164 -12.67 12.50 23.32
CA ARG A 164 -12.87 11.73 24.57
C ARG A 164 -14.26 11.89 25.17
N MET A 165 -14.86 13.05 25.00
CA MET A 165 -16.20 13.35 25.50
C MET A 165 -17.31 12.74 24.62
N ASN A 166 -17.07 12.57 23.32
CA ASN A 166 -18.04 11.99 22.41
C ASN A 166 -18.13 10.46 22.59
N ARG A 167 -19.25 9.99 23.17
CA ARG A 167 -19.49 8.56 23.46
C ARG A 167 -19.54 7.69 22.21
N ASN A 168 -20.12 8.18 21.11
CA ASN A 168 -20.24 7.42 19.87
C ASN A 168 -18.86 7.17 19.26
N VAL A 169 -18.04 8.20 19.14
CA VAL A 169 -16.68 8.09 18.60
C VAL A 169 -15.81 7.20 19.47
N GLN A 170 -15.90 7.30 20.80
CA GLN A 170 -15.21 6.38 21.71
C GLN A 170 -15.68 4.92 21.52
N PHE A 171 -16.98 4.70 21.37
CA PHE A 171 -17.53 3.38 21.11
C PHE A 171 -17.04 2.82 19.77
N TRP A 172 -17.16 3.56 18.67
CA TRP A 172 -16.72 3.09 17.35
C TRP A 172 -15.21 2.83 17.30
N THR A 173 -14.41 3.72 17.89
CA THR A 173 -12.95 3.59 17.94
C THR A 173 -12.54 2.37 18.77
N SER A 174 -13.13 2.18 19.93
CA SER A 174 -12.74 1.09 20.83
C SER A 174 -13.31 -0.26 20.39
N THR A 175 -14.54 -0.32 19.89
CA THR A 175 -15.20 -1.57 19.48
C THR A 175 -14.65 -2.09 18.16
N TYR A 176 -14.46 -1.20 17.18
CA TYR A 176 -14.08 -1.58 15.81
C TYR A 176 -12.70 -1.03 15.42
N GLY A 177 -12.55 0.30 15.47
CA GLY A 177 -11.43 1.01 14.85
C GLY A 177 -10.05 0.53 15.30
N CYS A 178 -9.84 0.36 16.61
CA CYS A 178 -8.55 -0.08 17.15
C CYS A 178 -8.09 -1.41 16.56
N SER A 179 -8.99 -2.39 16.37
CA SER A 179 -8.61 -3.69 15.82
C SER A 179 -8.27 -3.56 14.33
N ILE A 180 -9.16 -2.92 13.57
CA ILE A 180 -9.03 -2.76 12.11
C ILE A 180 -7.70 -2.06 11.77
N PHE A 181 -7.46 -0.90 12.38
CA PHE A 181 -6.28 -0.10 12.06
C PHE A 181 -4.98 -0.72 12.62
N CYS A 182 -5.04 -1.51 13.71
CA CYS A 182 -3.88 -2.31 14.12
C CYS A 182 -3.58 -3.43 13.11
N ASN A 183 -4.62 -4.15 12.67
CA ASN A 183 -4.47 -5.22 11.69
C ASN A 183 -3.90 -4.71 10.37
N LEU A 184 -4.39 -3.56 9.86
CA LEU A 184 -3.85 -2.96 8.64
C LEU A 184 -2.33 -2.71 8.73
N ILE A 185 -1.82 -2.20 9.85
CA ILE A 185 -0.36 -2.03 10.05
C ILE A 185 0.34 -3.40 10.04
N GLN A 186 -0.23 -4.38 10.73
CA GLN A 186 0.30 -5.75 10.77
C GLN A 186 0.29 -6.43 9.40
N ASP A 187 -0.68 -6.11 8.56
CA ASP A 187 -0.82 -6.72 7.24
C ASP A 187 0.39 -6.40 6.36
N TYR A 188 0.97 -5.20 6.47
CA TYR A 188 2.23 -4.85 5.77
C TYR A 188 3.45 -5.65 6.23
N CYS A 189 3.35 -6.44 7.31
CA CYS A 189 4.42 -7.36 7.73
C CYS A 189 4.44 -8.66 6.89
N PHE A 190 3.39 -8.96 6.13
CA PHE A 190 3.36 -10.13 5.25
C PHE A 190 4.10 -9.87 3.93
N ASN A 191 4.26 -10.88 3.08
CA ASN A 191 4.71 -10.66 1.70
C ASN A 191 3.60 -9.98 0.88
N LYS A 192 3.92 -9.36 -0.27
CA LYS A 192 2.97 -8.58 -1.08
C LYS A 192 1.72 -9.36 -1.52
N ALA A 193 1.85 -10.64 -1.87
CA ALA A 193 0.70 -11.46 -2.25
C ALA A 193 -0.26 -11.66 -1.08
N ARG A 194 0.27 -12.01 0.10
CA ARG A 194 -0.51 -12.20 1.31
C ARG A 194 -1.03 -10.88 1.89
N GLN A 195 -0.31 -9.77 1.73
CA GLN A 195 -0.78 -8.43 2.04
C GLN A 195 -2.09 -8.13 1.33
N ARG A 196 -2.12 -8.32 0.01
CA ARG A 196 -3.28 -8.02 -0.82
C ARG A 196 -4.52 -8.81 -0.41
N GLU A 197 -4.36 -10.10 -0.11
CA GLU A 197 -5.43 -10.96 0.39
C GLU A 197 -5.94 -10.51 1.78
N ARG A 198 -5.03 -10.08 2.67
CA ARG A 198 -5.42 -9.61 4.00
C ARG A 198 -6.14 -8.26 3.97
N ILE A 199 -5.69 -7.36 3.12
CA ILE A 199 -6.32 -6.06 2.87
C ILE A 199 -7.78 -6.21 2.43
N GLU A 200 -8.13 -7.26 1.67
CA GLU A 200 -9.53 -7.54 1.30
C GLU A 200 -10.43 -7.75 2.51
N PHE A 201 -10.00 -8.52 3.51
CA PHE A 201 -10.75 -8.71 4.77
C PHE A 201 -10.86 -7.41 5.58
N GLU A 202 -9.80 -6.59 5.58
CA GLU A 202 -9.83 -5.31 6.29
C GLU A 202 -10.74 -4.30 5.58
N LEU A 203 -10.82 -4.30 4.25
CA LEU A 203 -11.78 -3.47 3.50
C LEU A 203 -13.23 -3.79 3.87
N GLU A 204 -13.56 -5.06 4.05
CA GLU A 204 -14.88 -5.45 4.57
C GLU A 204 -15.14 -4.89 5.97
N SER A 205 -14.16 -5.01 6.86
CA SER A 205 -14.26 -4.53 8.24
C SER A 205 -14.39 -2.99 8.32
N ILE A 206 -13.61 -2.27 7.50
CA ILE A 206 -13.71 -0.81 7.35
C ILE A 206 -15.07 -0.42 6.78
N GLY A 207 -15.57 -1.15 5.77
CA GLY A 207 -16.89 -0.91 5.18
C GLY A 207 -18.02 -0.98 6.21
N ARG A 208 -18.01 -2.00 7.07
CA ARG A 208 -18.97 -2.13 8.18
C ARG A 208 -18.87 -0.98 9.18
N LEU A 209 -17.65 -0.53 9.51
CA LEU A 209 -17.44 0.63 10.37
C LEU A 209 -17.99 1.92 9.72
N ILE A 210 -17.76 2.12 8.42
CA ILE A 210 -18.31 3.25 7.68
C ILE A 210 -19.84 3.22 7.71
N ASP A 211 -20.47 2.07 7.41
CA ASP A 211 -21.93 1.95 7.41
C ASP A 211 -22.55 2.28 8.77
N GLU A 212 -21.89 1.90 9.86
CA GLU A 212 -22.36 2.19 11.23
C GLU A 212 -22.23 3.68 11.57
N VAL A 213 -21.09 4.29 11.25
CA VAL A 213 -20.82 5.71 11.54
C VAL A 213 -21.68 6.61 10.65
N ASP A 214 -21.78 6.31 9.36
CA ASP A 214 -22.54 7.07 8.38
C ASP A 214 -24.04 7.08 8.72
N ARG A 215 -24.60 5.92 9.12
CA ARG A 215 -25.99 5.82 9.57
C ARG A 215 -26.27 6.74 10.76
N ALA A 216 -25.33 6.85 11.71
CA ALA A 216 -25.49 7.73 12.85
C ALA A 216 -25.31 9.21 12.49
N VAL A 217 -24.31 9.52 11.65
CA VAL A 217 -23.97 10.89 11.22
C VAL A 217 -25.03 11.51 10.31
N ASN A 218 -25.67 10.71 9.46
CA ASN A 218 -26.69 11.16 8.52
C ASN A 218 -28.12 10.85 8.98
N ASN A 219 -28.32 10.47 10.25
CA ASN A 219 -29.66 10.26 10.79
C ASN A 219 -30.39 11.61 10.93
N PRO A 220 -31.52 11.84 10.24
CA PRO A 220 -32.24 13.12 10.32
C PRO A 220 -32.80 13.42 11.71
N ASP A 221 -33.01 12.40 12.55
CA ASP A 221 -33.61 12.52 13.88
C ASP A 221 -32.56 12.81 14.97
N ILE A 222 -31.26 12.76 14.65
CA ILE A 222 -30.16 12.91 15.61
C ILE A 222 -29.33 14.13 15.25
N GLN A 223 -29.07 14.99 16.24
CA GLN A 223 -28.14 16.10 16.05
C GLN A 223 -26.71 15.57 16.04
N THR A 224 -26.13 15.49 14.84
CA THR A 224 -24.75 15.08 14.64
C THR A 224 -23.76 16.15 15.08
N THR A 225 -22.70 15.73 15.77
CA THR A 225 -21.60 16.60 16.19
C THR A 225 -20.53 16.73 15.11
N THR A 226 -19.80 17.85 15.10
CA THR A 226 -18.67 18.07 14.18
C THR A 226 -17.60 16.98 14.29
N VAL A 227 -17.38 16.43 15.50
CA VAL A 227 -16.38 15.38 15.74
C VAL A 227 -16.76 14.08 15.04
N GLU A 228 -18.04 13.72 15.02
CA GLU A 228 -18.53 12.52 14.34
C GLU A 228 -18.37 12.64 12.82
N GLN A 229 -18.64 13.83 12.26
CA GLN A 229 -18.40 14.11 10.83
C GLN A 229 -16.91 14.06 10.49
N ILE A 230 -16.05 14.61 11.34
CA ILE A 230 -14.59 14.54 11.18
C ILE A 230 -14.12 13.09 11.22
N TYR A 231 -14.62 12.30 12.17
CA TYR A 231 -14.30 10.89 12.31
C TYR A 231 -14.75 10.09 11.07
N LEU A 232 -15.98 10.31 10.59
CA LEU A 232 -16.47 9.73 9.34
C LEU A 232 -15.57 10.09 8.15
N ASN A 233 -15.22 11.37 8.00
CA ASN A 233 -14.36 11.81 6.90
C ASN A 233 -12.96 11.16 6.99
N TRP A 234 -12.42 10.96 8.19
CA TRP A 234 -11.15 10.27 8.38
C TRP A 234 -11.24 8.78 8.03
N ILE A 235 -12.26 8.04 8.48
CA ILE A 235 -12.40 6.62 8.14
C ILE A 235 -12.62 6.42 6.63
N VAL A 236 -13.33 7.32 5.96
CA VAL A 236 -13.52 7.29 4.50
C VAL A 236 -12.20 7.57 3.77
N LEU A 237 -11.38 8.49 4.29
CA LEU A 237 -10.02 8.69 3.77
C LEU A 237 -9.21 7.39 3.90
N GLN A 238 -9.20 6.76 5.08
CA GLN A 238 -8.46 5.51 5.30
C GLN A 238 -8.97 4.37 4.41
N ALA A 239 -10.28 4.26 4.21
CA ALA A 239 -10.87 3.30 3.28
C ALA A 239 -10.37 3.55 1.86
N SER A 240 -10.47 4.79 1.37
CA SER A 240 -10.05 5.16 0.01
C SER A 240 -8.56 4.90 -0.23
N LEU A 241 -7.70 5.22 0.76
CA LEU A 241 -6.26 4.89 0.72
C LEU A 241 -6.01 3.38 0.73
N THR A 242 -6.83 2.61 1.45
CA THR A 242 -6.71 1.14 1.48
C THR A 242 -7.16 0.52 0.15
N MET A 243 -8.22 1.05 -0.46
CA MET A 243 -8.68 0.67 -1.80
C MET A 243 -7.61 0.99 -2.87
N GLU A 244 -6.96 2.16 -2.77
CA GLU A 244 -5.81 2.52 -3.62
C GLU A 244 -4.72 1.46 -3.51
N VAL A 245 -4.28 1.11 -2.30
CA VAL A 245 -3.25 0.09 -2.09
C VAL A 245 -3.65 -1.26 -2.68
N TYR A 246 -4.90 -1.71 -2.45
CA TYR A 246 -5.38 -2.99 -2.98
C TYR A 246 -5.28 -3.08 -4.51
N LEU A 247 -5.67 -2.01 -5.21
CA LEU A 247 -5.58 -1.93 -6.67
C LEU A 247 -4.12 -1.77 -7.12
N THR A 248 -3.35 -0.87 -6.52
CA THR A 248 -1.98 -0.57 -6.94
C THR A 248 -1.03 -1.77 -6.71
N GLN A 249 -1.23 -2.56 -5.65
CA GLN A 249 -0.49 -3.82 -5.45
C GLN A 249 -0.73 -4.84 -6.58
N GLY A 250 -1.89 -4.79 -7.26
CA GLY A 250 -2.16 -5.66 -8.39
C GLY A 250 -1.21 -5.42 -9.58
N PHE A 251 -0.66 -4.21 -9.73
CA PHE A 251 0.33 -3.92 -10.76
C PHE A 251 1.67 -4.59 -10.46
N GLY A 252 2.17 -4.45 -9.23
CA GLY A 252 3.45 -5.05 -8.80
C GLY A 252 3.40 -6.58 -8.77
N LEU A 253 2.21 -7.16 -8.55
CA LEU A 253 1.98 -8.61 -8.60
C LEU A 253 1.67 -9.13 -10.01
N GLY A 254 1.65 -8.26 -11.04
CA GLY A 254 1.39 -8.66 -12.42
C GLY A 254 -0.03 -9.19 -12.65
N LEU A 255 -1.02 -8.78 -11.85
CA LEU A 255 -2.38 -9.33 -11.88
C LEU A 255 -3.26 -8.79 -13.00
N TYR A 256 -2.85 -7.69 -13.65
CA TYR A 256 -3.64 -7.01 -14.67
C TYR A 256 -3.01 -7.13 -16.06
N ALA A 257 -3.82 -7.53 -17.04
CA ALA A 257 -3.47 -7.42 -18.44
C ALA A 257 -3.63 -5.98 -18.95
N ASN A 258 -2.95 -5.63 -20.05
CA ASN A 258 -2.95 -4.26 -20.57
C ASN A 258 -4.35 -3.74 -20.94
N PHE A 259 -5.25 -4.59 -21.42
CA PHE A 259 -6.63 -4.21 -21.72
C PHE A 259 -7.48 -3.97 -20.45
N GLU A 260 -7.14 -4.60 -19.33
CA GLU A 260 -7.85 -4.42 -18.05
C GLU A 260 -7.52 -3.05 -17.42
N LEU A 261 -6.42 -2.44 -17.84
CA LEU A 261 -6.01 -1.12 -17.37
C LEU A 261 -7.04 -0.03 -17.66
N GLU A 262 -7.94 -0.24 -18.63
CA GLU A 262 -9.06 0.66 -18.89
C GLU A 262 -9.88 0.88 -17.61
N TYR A 263 -10.54 -0.18 -17.13
CA TYR A 263 -11.47 -0.05 -16.01
C TYR A 263 -10.74 0.09 -14.66
N ILE A 264 -9.52 -0.43 -14.51
CA ILE A 264 -8.70 -0.22 -13.30
C ILE A 264 -8.37 1.28 -13.15
N ASN A 265 -7.90 1.93 -14.22
CA ASN A 265 -7.56 3.35 -14.17
C ASN A 265 -8.79 4.26 -14.15
N PHE A 266 -9.92 3.84 -14.74
CA PHE A 266 -11.20 4.51 -14.51
C PHE A 266 -11.54 4.54 -13.00
N TYR A 267 -11.47 3.40 -12.33
CA TYR A 267 -11.84 3.31 -10.92
C TYR A 267 -10.88 4.13 -10.04
N LEU A 268 -9.58 4.09 -10.32
CA LEU A 268 -8.60 4.93 -9.63
C LEU A 268 -8.88 6.43 -9.86
N GLY A 269 -9.01 6.86 -11.11
CA GLY A 269 -9.11 8.26 -11.51
C GLY A 269 -10.45 8.93 -11.21
N ASP A 270 -11.56 8.20 -11.31
CA ASP A 270 -12.91 8.77 -11.22
C ASP A 270 -13.66 8.38 -9.93
N VAL A 271 -13.14 7.43 -9.14
CA VAL A 271 -13.78 6.98 -7.88
C VAL A 271 -12.86 7.20 -6.68
N ILE A 272 -11.68 6.56 -6.68
CA ILE A 272 -10.83 6.50 -5.48
C ILE A 272 -10.10 7.83 -5.24
N TYR A 273 -9.34 8.33 -6.20
CA TYR A 273 -8.58 9.57 -6.00
C TYR A 273 -9.48 10.79 -5.76
N PRO A 274 -10.63 10.97 -6.45
CA PRO A 274 -11.59 12.02 -6.09
C PRO A 274 -12.10 11.91 -4.64
N SER A 275 -12.32 10.70 -4.13
CA SER A 275 -12.70 10.50 -2.72
C SER A 275 -11.60 10.93 -1.76
N ILE A 276 -10.34 10.56 -2.05
CA ILE A 276 -9.17 10.97 -1.26
C ILE A 276 -9.04 12.50 -1.26
N LEU A 277 -9.09 13.12 -2.44
CA LEU A 277 -9.02 14.58 -2.61
C LEU A 277 -10.13 15.27 -1.82
N ARG A 278 -11.38 14.82 -1.93
CA ARG A 278 -12.52 15.37 -1.17
C ARG A 278 -12.26 15.33 0.34
N CYS A 279 -11.77 14.22 0.86
CA CYS A 279 -11.49 14.08 2.28
C CYS A 279 -10.37 15.03 2.73
N LEU A 280 -9.26 15.09 1.97
CA LEU A 280 -8.13 15.96 2.25
C LEU A 280 -8.48 17.44 2.16
N SER A 281 -9.25 17.87 1.15
CA SER A 281 -9.74 19.25 1.01
C SER A 281 -10.67 19.65 2.16
N SER A 282 -11.49 18.71 2.66
CA SER A 282 -12.30 18.94 3.85
C SER A 282 -11.42 19.22 5.07
N PHE A 283 -10.37 18.43 5.31
CA PHE A 283 -9.40 18.71 6.37
C PHE A 283 -8.69 20.05 6.17
N GLN A 284 -8.24 20.36 4.96
CA GLN A 284 -7.60 21.64 4.65
C GLN A 284 -8.51 22.84 4.93
N THR A 285 -9.79 22.75 4.56
CA THR A 285 -10.78 23.81 4.79
C THR A 285 -11.02 24.04 6.28
N LEU A 286 -11.18 22.95 7.05
CA LEU A 286 -11.31 23.02 8.51
C LEU A 286 -10.06 23.67 9.15
N ASN A 287 -8.87 23.35 8.65
CA ASN A 287 -7.61 23.95 9.13
C ASN A 287 -7.57 25.46 8.90
N GLN A 288 -7.94 25.93 7.71
CA GLN A 288 -7.88 27.34 7.34
C GLN A 288 -8.85 28.18 8.18
N ASN A 289 -10.03 27.65 8.48
CA ASN A 289 -11.02 28.31 9.34
C ASN A 289 -10.51 28.53 10.77
N VAL A 290 -9.65 27.63 11.26
CA VAL A 290 -9.06 27.68 12.61
C VAL A 290 -7.80 28.55 12.67
N ARG A 291 -7.10 28.73 11.55
CA ARG A 291 -5.74 29.32 11.48
C ARG A 291 -5.66 30.78 11.09
N LYS A 292 -6.76 31.55 11.13
CA LYS A 292 -6.70 33.02 10.97
C LYS A 292 -5.78 33.64 12.05
N GLY A 293 -4.48 33.80 11.75
CA GLY A 293 -3.53 34.55 12.57
C GLY A 293 -2.13 33.95 12.89
N LYS A 294 -1.70 32.79 12.36
CA LYS A 294 -0.35 32.23 12.67
C LYS A 294 0.48 31.88 11.43
N LYS A 295 1.77 32.26 11.43
CA LYS A 295 2.77 32.00 10.36
C LYS A 295 2.90 30.49 10.05
N ILE A 296 2.98 30.18 8.76
CA ILE A 296 2.75 28.84 8.18
C ILE A 296 4.08 28.06 8.03
N LYS A 297 4.15 26.86 8.61
CA LYS A 297 5.06 25.78 8.19
C LYS A 297 4.50 25.08 6.93
N PRO A 298 5.32 24.45 6.07
CA PRO A 298 4.85 23.75 4.87
C PRO A 298 3.64 22.86 5.14
N ASP A 299 2.62 22.95 4.30
CA ASP A 299 1.37 22.24 4.49
C ASP A 299 1.45 20.84 3.88
N THR A 300 1.79 19.85 4.71
CA THR A 300 1.78 18.42 4.34
C THR A 300 0.48 17.94 3.67
N ILE A 301 -0.67 18.60 3.90
CA ILE A 301 -1.92 18.27 3.21
C ILE A 301 -1.95 18.82 1.79
N ALA A 302 -1.44 20.03 1.56
CA ALA A 302 -1.36 20.61 0.22
C ALA A 302 -0.45 19.80 -0.70
N GLU A 303 0.68 19.31 -0.18
CA GLU A 303 1.59 18.40 -0.90
C GLU A 303 0.89 17.09 -1.28
N ARG A 304 0.10 16.51 -0.36
CA ARG A 304 -0.67 15.28 -0.64
C ARG A 304 -1.82 15.52 -1.62
N LEU A 305 -2.54 16.64 -1.51
CA LEU A 305 -3.56 17.03 -2.48
C LEU A 305 -2.97 17.09 -3.88
N GLN A 306 -1.86 17.80 -4.03
CA GLN A 306 -1.15 17.93 -5.30
C GLN A 306 -0.71 16.56 -5.86
N LEU A 307 -0.17 15.68 -5.02
CA LEU A 307 0.21 14.33 -5.43
C LEU A 307 -1.00 13.53 -5.96
N TYR A 308 -2.11 13.52 -5.22
CA TYR A 308 -3.32 12.80 -5.61
C TYR A 308 -4.04 13.43 -6.81
N GLU A 309 -3.91 14.74 -7.03
CA GLU A 309 -4.34 15.40 -8.27
C GLU A 309 -3.58 14.88 -9.48
N PHE A 310 -2.25 14.77 -9.39
CA PHE A 310 -1.45 14.19 -10.47
C PHE A 310 -1.82 12.73 -10.73
N GLN A 311 -1.97 11.91 -9.68
CA GLN A 311 -2.36 10.51 -9.82
C GLN A 311 -3.77 10.36 -10.44
N SER A 312 -4.71 11.22 -10.05
CA SER A 312 -6.05 11.27 -10.65
C SER A 312 -6.00 11.57 -12.15
N HIS A 313 -5.27 12.62 -12.55
CA HIS A 313 -5.12 12.98 -13.95
C HIS A 313 -4.39 11.89 -14.76
N LEU A 314 -3.33 11.29 -14.21
CA LEU A 314 -2.60 10.20 -14.88
C LEU A 314 -3.48 8.96 -15.06
N SER A 315 -4.29 8.61 -14.07
CA SER A 315 -5.26 7.52 -14.18
C SER A 315 -6.30 7.80 -15.26
N ARG A 316 -6.89 9.00 -15.28
CA ARG A 316 -7.85 9.39 -16.32
C ARG A 316 -7.23 9.39 -17.72
N ALA A 317 -6.02 9.92 -17.88
CA ALA A 317 -5.29 9.91 -19.14
C ALA A 317 -4.99 8.47 -19.60
N THR A 318 -4.60 7.60 -18.67
CA THR A 318 -4.36 6.17 -18.95
C THR A 318 -5.66 5.49 -19.36
N PHE A 319 -6.77 5.69 -18.63
CA PHE A 319 -8.10 5.19 -19.00
C PHE A 319 -8.47 5.54 -20.46
N PHE A 320 -8.41 6.82 -20.82
CA PHE A 320 -8.70 7.26 -22.19
C PHE A 320 -7.73 6.68 -23.22
N SER A 321 -6.45 6.53 -22.86
CA SER A 321 -5.44 5.91 -23.73
C SER A 321 -5.80 4.46 -24.05
N ILE A 322 -6.05 3.63 -23.03
CA ILE A 322 -6.40 2.22 -23.20
C ILE A 322 -7.70 2.08 -23.98
N ARG A 323 -8.72 2.88 -23.63
CA ARG A 323 -10.01 2.89 -24.34
C ARG A 323 -9.84 3.23 -25.83
N GLY A 324 -9.02 4.24 -26.14
CA GLY A 324 -8.69 4.61 -27.51
C GLY A 324 -7.90 3.53 -28.26
N PHE A 325 -6.96 2.87 -27.59
CA PHE A 325 -6.21 1.75 -28.18
C PHE A 325 -7.11 0.54 -28.47
N LEU A 326 -8.07 0.23 -27.59
CA LEU A 326 -9.08 -0.81 -27.80
C LEU A 326 -9.95 -0.47 -29.01
N LYS A 327 -10.47 0.76 -29.12
CA LYS A 327 -11.28 1.20 -30.27
C LYS A 327 -10.52 1.15 -31.60
N LYS A 328 -9.19 1.32 -31.57
CA LYS A 328 -8.31 1.20 -32.74
C LYS A 328 -7.75 -0.22 -32.95
N ASN A 329 -8.22 -1.23 -32.21
CA ASN A 329 -7.73 -2.61 -32.26
C ASN A 329 -6.20 -2.73 -32.10
N ARG A 330 -5.62 -1.90 -31.22
CA ARG A 330 -4.18 -1.87 -30.91
C ARG A 330 -3.79 -2.70 -29.69
N LEU A 331 -4.76 -3.29 -29.00
CA LEU A 331 -4.55 -4.17 -27.86
C LEU A 331 -5.19 -5.51 -28.12
N GLU A 332 -4.45 -6.58 -27.80
CA GLU A 332 -4.98 -7.92 -27.78
C GLU A 332 -5.95 -8.06 -26.60
N THR A 333 -7.14 -8.59 -26.91
CA THR A 333 -8.14 -8.98 -25.90
C THR A 333 -8.33 -10.49 -25.95
N PRO A 334 -8.71 -11.14 -24.84
CA PRO A 334 -8.98 -12.56 -24.83
C PRO A 334 -10.05 -12.86 -25.89
N GLN A 335 -9.74 -13.75 -26.84
CA GLN A 335 -10.75 -14.21 -27.79
C GLN A 335 -11.84 -14.90 -26.99
N ILE A 336 -13.07 -14.38 -27.09
CA ILE A 336 -14.23 -15.06 -26.55
C ILE A 336 -14.43 -16.28 -27.45
N ILE A 337 -13.92 -17.43 -27.02
CA ILE A 337 -14.23 -18.70 -27.65
C ILE A 337 -15.75 -18.86 -27.49
N SER A 338 -16.46 -18.87 -28.62
CA SER A 338 -17.92 -18.83 -28.72
C SER A 338 -18.64 -19.88 -27.86
N ASP A 339 -17.92 -20.93 -27.48
CA ASP A 339 -18.43 -22.09 -26.77
C ASP A 339 -18.04 -22.10 -25.28
N SER A 340 -17.22 -21.13 -24.84
CA SER A 340 -16.84 -21.00 -23.43
C SER A 340 -17.79 -20.08 -22.68
N VAL A 341 -18.60 -20.67 -21.80
CA VAL A 341 -19.49 -19.97 -20.86
C VAL A 341 -18.70 -19.11 -19.84
N GLY A 342 -17.37 -19.26 -19.78
CA GLY A 342 -16.54 -18.93 -18.61
C GLY A 342 -15.99 -17.51 -18.47
N ASP A 343 -15.55 -16.83 -19.54
CA ASP A 343 -14.78 -15.57 -19.39
C ASP A 343 -15.39 -14.36 -20.12
N LYS A 344 -16.41 -13.77 -19.49
CA LYS A 344 -17.00 -12.50 -19.93
C LYS A 344 -16.27 -11.33 -19.25
N GLN A 345 -16.17 -10.19 -19.95
CA GLN A 345 -15.61 -8.95 -19.39
C GLN A 345 -16.26 -8.56 -18.04
N ASN A 346 -17.56 -8.85 -17.88
CA ASN A 346 -18.29 -8.69 -16.62
C ASN A 346 -17.68 -9.52 -15.46
N THR A 347 -17.37 -10.79 -15.70
CA THR A 347 -16.76 -11.68 -14.69
C THR A 347 -15.41 -11.16 -14.24
N ARG A 348 -14.56 -10.74 -15.20
CA ARG A 348 -13.25 -10.14 -14.89
C ARG A 348 -13.39 -8.87 -14.07
N TYR A 349 -14.23 -7.93 -14.53
CA TYR A 349 -14.50 -6.68 -13.82
C TYR A 349 -14.96 -6.97 -12.38
N THR A 350 -15.99 -7.81 -12.23
CA THR A 350 -16.55 -8.16 -10.93
C THR A 350 -15.49 -8.78 -10.01
N HIS A 351 -14.64 -9.67 -10.54
CA HIS A 351 -13.56 -10.27 -9.76
C HIS A 351 -12.47 -9.26 -9.37
N ARG A 352 -12.10 -8.31 -10.26
CA ARG A 352 -11.06 -7.30 -9.94
C ARG A 352 -11.49 -6.37 -8.81
N PHE A 353 -12.78 -6.06 -8.73
CA PHE A 353 -13.35 -5.13 -7.76
C PHE A 353 -14.12 -5.78 -6.61
N ALA A 354 -14.12 -7.12 -6.51
CA ALA A 354 -14.87 -7.86 -5.47
C ALA A 354 -14.57 -7.34 -4.06
N ALA A 355 -13.30 -7.19 -3.70
CA ALA A 355 -12.88 -6.65 -2.41
C ALA A 355 -13.42 -5.24 -2.09
N LEU A 356 -13.73 -4.44 -3.13
CA LEU A 356 -14.21 -3.07 -2.97
C LEU A 356 -15.72 -2.99 -2.71
N MET A 357 -16.48 -4.07 -2.98
CA MET A 357 -17.94 -4.07 -2.90
C MET A 357 -18.48 -3.81 -1.49
N HIS A 358 -17.66 -4.08 -0.47
CA HIS A 358 -18.02 -3.91 0.93
C HIS A 358 -17.90 -2.46 1.41
N VAL A 359 -17.22 -1.59 0.65
CA VAL A 359 -17.05 -0.17 0.98
C VAL A 359 -18.04 0.64 0.15
N ARG A 360 -19.04 1.23 0.82
CA ARG A 360 -20.10 2.01 0.15
C ARG A 360 -19.75 3.48 -0.07
N ILE A 361 -18.71 3.99 0.62
CA ILE A 361 -18.24 5.37 0.52
C ILE A 361 -16.72 5.33 0.28
N PRO A 362 -16.23 5.69 -0.92
CA PRO A 362 -16.98 6.16 -2.10
C PRO A 362 -17.89 5.09 -2.71
N THR A 363 -18.91 5.51 -3.46
CA THR A 363 -19.91 4.62 -4.07
C THR A 363 -19.25 3.54 -4.92
N PHE A 364 -19.54 2.27 -4.61
CA PHE A 364 -19.11 1.14 -5.42
C PHE A 364 -19.74 1.20 -6.82
N ILE A 365 -18.91 1.10 -7.85
CA ILE A 365 -19.38 1.10 -9.25
C ILE A 365 -19.51 -0.34 -9.74
N SER A 366 -20.75 -0.80 -9.89
CA SER A 366 -21.04 -2.11 -10.48
C SER A 366 -20.64 -2.16 -11.96
N TRP A 367 -20.52 -3.37 -12.52
CA TRP A 367 -20.31 -3.53 -13.97
C TRP A 367 -21.40 -2.84 -14.80
N GLY A 368 -22.66 -2.91 -14.36
CA GLY A 368 -23.79 -2.26 -15.03
C GLY A 368 -23.64 -0.74 -15.05
N ASP A 369 -23.25 -0.15 -13.92
CA ASP A 369 -23.01 1.29 -13.82
C ASP A 369 -21.80 1.73 -14.64
N TYR A 370 -20.69 0.99 -14.58
CA TYR A 370 -19.51 1.23 -15.42
C TYR A 370 -19.87 1.26 -16.90
N ARG A 371 -20.64 0.26 -17.37
CA ARG A 371 -21.11 0.21 -18.77
C ARG A 371 -21.95 1.41 -19.15
N ARG A 372 -22.87 1.84 -18.28
CA ARG A 372 -23.68 3.04 -18.50
C ARG A 372 -22.80 4.28 -18.62
N ILE A 373 -21.89 4.49 -17.66
CA ILE A 373 -20.96 5.63 -17.63
C ILE A 373 -20.07 5.64 -18.88
N SER A 374 -19.50 4.49 -19.25
CA SER A 374 -18.66 4.36 -20.45
C SER A 374 -19.45 4.63 -21.73
N GLY A 375 -20.69 4.15 -21.83
CA GLY A 375 -21.56 4.42 -22.97
C GLY A 375 -21.92 5.90 -23.09
N ASP A 376 -22.15 6.59 -21.98
CA ASP A 376 -22.36 8.05 -21.98
C ASP A 376 -21.08 8.83 -22.32
N LEU A 377 -19.92 8.30 -21.95
CA LEU A 377 -18.63 8.85 -22.38
C LEU A 377 -18.39 8.64 -23.88
N ASP A 378 -18.83 7.53 -24.47
CA ASP A 378 -18.72 7.30 -25.93
C ASP A 378 -19.53 8.34 -26.74
N ARG A 379 -20.63 8.84 -26.18
CA ARG A 379 -21.43 9.90 -26.81
C ARG A 379 -20.80 11.28 -26.67
N ARG A 380 -20.08 11.54 -25.57
CA ARG A 380 -19.52 12.85 -25.22
C ARG A 380 -18.10 13.06 -25.75
N VAL A 381 -17.32 11.98 -25.83
CA VAL A 381 -15.90 12.02 -26.21
C VAL A 381 -15.75 11.36 -27.58
N SER A 382 -15.53 12.18 -28.60
CA SER A 382 -15.38 11.72 -29.99
C SER A 382 -14.02 11.05 -30.26
N ASN A 383 -12.97 11.45 -29.54
CA ASN A 383 -11.62 10.91 -29.71
C ASN A 383 -10.90 10.78 -28.36
N ASP A 384 -10.91 9.56 -27.81
CA ASP A 384 -10.31 9.28 -26.50
C ASP A 384 -8.79 9.55 -26.48
N LEU A 385 -8.08 9.27 -27.57
CA LEU A 385 -6.62 9.48 -27.64
C LEU A 385 -6.26 10.97 -27.63
N ALA A 386 -7.08 11.80 -28.29
CA ALA A 386 -6.90 13.25 -28.23
C ALA A 386 -7.16 13.79 -26.81
N GLU A 387 -8.15 13.25 -26.11
CA GLU A 387 -8.45 13.62 -24.72
C GLU A 387 -7.32 13.19 -23.77
N ALA A 388 -6.83 11.96 -23.90
CA ALA A 388 -5.66 11.49 -23.16
C ALA A 388 -4.43 12.39 -23.37
N SER A 389 -4.15 12.77 -24.62
CA SER A 389 -3.04 13.68 -24.94
C SER A 389 -3.16 15.02 -24.24
N LYS A 390 -4.35 15.62 -24.19
CA LYS A 390 -4.57 16.90 -23.49
C LYS A 390 -4.31 16.79 -22.00
N ILE A 391 -4.76 15.69 -21.38
CA ILE A 391 -4.57 15.48 -19.94
C ILE A 391 -3.09 15.29 -19.62
N PHE A 392 -2.35 14.48 -20.40
CA PHE A 392 -0.91 14.33 -20.23
C PHE A 392 -0.15 15.65 -20.42
N GLU A 393 -0.54 16.45 -21.41
CA GLU A 393 0.01 17.78 -21.63
C GLU A 393 -0.23 18.71 -20.44
N SER A 394 -1.46 18.70 -19.90
CA SER A 394 -1.82 19.47 -18.69
C SER A 394 -0.96 19.08 -17.49
N VAL A 395 -0.81 17.77 -17.22
CA VAL A 395 0.05 17.26 -16.13
C VAL A 395 1.49 17.72 -16.32
N LYS A 396 2.07 17.56 -17.52
CA LYS A 396 3.43 18.02 -17.83
C LYS A 396 3.59 19.53 -17.55
N ASN A 397 2.64 20.33 -18.01
CA ASN A 397 2.68 21.77 -17.87
C ASN A 397 2.54 22.20 -16.41
N GLN A 398 1.67 21.55 -15.63
CA GLN A 398 1.49 21.82 -14.20
C GLN A 398 2.75 21.50 -13.38
N VAL A 399 3.45 20.40 -13.69
CA VAL A 399 4.70 20.06 -12.98
C VAL A 399 5.79 21.09 -13.30
N ASN A 400 5.85 21.55 -14.55
CA ASN A 400 6.80 22.58 -14.97
C ASN A 400 6.49 23.95 -14.36
N SER A 401 5.21 24.37 -14.36
CA SER A 401 4.81 25.68 -13.84
C SER A 401 5.01 25.80 -12.33
N LEU A 402 4.84 24.70 -11.60
CA LEU A 402 5.05 24.64 -10.15
C LEU A 402 6.52 24.47 -9.77
N GLY A 403 7.44 24.33 -10.74
CA GLY A 403 8.87 24.21 -10.50
C GLY A 403 9.26 22.96 -9.69
N LEU A 404 8.45 21.90 -9.74
CA LEU A 404 8.70 20.68 -8.97
C LEU A 404 9.92 19.93 -9.53
N GLN A 405 10.81 19.52 -8.63
CA GLN A 405 12.07 18.85 -8.94
C GLN A 405 12.24 17.57 -8.10
N GLY A 406 13.01 16.62 -8.62
CA GLY A 406 13.36 15.38 -7.95
C GLY A 406 13.00 14.14 -8.79
N PRO A 407 13.59 12.97 -8.47
CA PRO A 407 13.51 11.79 -9.32
C PRO A 407 12.08 11.40 -9.71
N PHE A 408 11.15 11.48 -8.75
CA PHE A 408 9.73 11.21 -8.98
C PHE A 408 9.10 12.15 -10.02
N PHE A 409 9.29 13.47 -9.86
CA PHE A 409 8.70 14.47 -10.75
C PHE A 409 9.37 14.50 -12.13
N ASP A 410 10.67 14.22 -12.20
CA ASP A 410 11.39 14.10 -13.46
C ASP A 410 10.94 12.87 -14.24
N HIS A 411 10.71 11.75 -13.53
CA HIS A 411 10.12 10.56 -14.13
C HIS A 411 8.69 10.82 -14.63
N LEU A 412 7.86 11.50 -13.83
CA LEU A 412 6.51 11.88 -14.19
C LEU A 412 6.46 12.80 -15.42
N LYS A 413 7.39 13.77 -15.55
CA LYS A 413 7.53 14.60 -16.77
C LYS A 413 7.87 13.76 -17.98
N THR A 414 8.82 12.83 -17.86
CA THR A 414 9.23 11.93 -18.95
C THR A 414 8.06 11.06 -19.41
N LEU A 415 7.35 10.42 -18.47
CA LEU A 415 6.19 9.59 -18.74
C LEU A 415 5.07 10.38 -19.41
N ALA A 416 4.69 11.54 -18.84
CA ALA A 416 3.64 12.38 -19.41
C ALA A 416 4.01 12.86 -20.82
N THR A 417 5.27 13.21 -21.06
CA THR A 417 5.74 13.64 -22.39
C THR A 417 5.66 12.51 -23.41
N ALA A 418 6.18 11.32 -23.06
CA ALA A 418 6.16 10.17 -23.95
C ALA A 418 4.72 9.74 -24.29
N ASN A 419 3.86 9.65 -23.27
CA ASN A 419 2.47 9.23 -23.44
C ASN A 419 1.65 10.28 -24.19
N MET A 420 1.88 11.57 -23.96
CA MET A 420 1.28 12.66 -24.75
C MET A 420 1.63 12.53 -26.23
N ILE A 421 2.91 12.32 -26.57
CA ILE A 421 3.35 12.17 -27.96
C ILE A 421 2.70 10.95 -28.62
N THR A 422 2.76 9.79 -27.96
CA THR A 422 2.20 8.54 -28.51
C THR A 422 0.68 8.63 -28.72
N THR A 423 -0.05 9.14 -27.75
CA THR A 423 -1.52 9.30 -27.85
C THR A 423 -1.88 10.34 -28.92
N LYS A 424 -1.18 11.48 -29.00
CA LYS A 424 -1.39 12.50 -30.03
C LYS A 424 -1.15 11.95 -31.44
N LEU A 425 -0.02 11.27 -31.66
CA LEU A 425 0.35 10.68 -32.94
C LEU A 425 -0.70 9.65 -33.40
N LEU A 426 -1.10 8.74 -32.50
CA LEU A 426 -2.14 7.77 -32.80
C LEU A 426 -3.52 8.42 -32.93
N SER A 427 -3.77 9.60 -32.36
CA SER A 427 -5.05 10.31 -32.52
C SER A 427 -5.22 10.91 -33.93
N THR A 428 -4.12 11.35 -34.56
CA THR A 428 -4.13 12.11 -35.82
C THR A 428 -3.69 11.30 -37.04
N MET A 429 -2.87 10.28 -36.86
CA MET A 429 -2.26 9.51 -37.93
C MET A 429 -2.60 8.02 -37.79
N ASP A 430 -2.68 7.31 -38.90
CA ASP A 430 -2.76 5.85 -38.90
C ASP A 430 -1.36 5.22 -38.96
N ILE A 431 -0.71 5.12 -37.80
CA ILE A 431 0.66 4.63 -37.68
C ILE A 431 0.67 3.11 -37.54
N LYS A 432 1.37 2.37 -38.41
CA LYS A 432 1.40 0.89 -38.37
C LYS A 432 2.36 0.26 -37.34
N LYS A 433 3.14 1.08 -36.62
CA LYS A 433 4.07 0.60 -35.59
C LYS A 433 3.37 -0.15 -34.46
N LYS A 434 4.09 -1.08 -33.84
CA LYS A 434 3.57 -1.89 -32.72
C LYS A 434 3.54 -1.05 -31.45
N LEU A 435 2.42 -1.09 -30.74
CA LEU A 435 2.28 -0.46 -29.43
C LEU A 435 2.87 -1.38 -28.34
N ILE A 436 3.80 -0.85 -27.54
CA ILE A 436 4.43 -1.56 -26.42
C ILE A 436 4.23 -0.74 -25.14
N PHE A 437 4.08 -1.47 -24.03
CA PHE A 437 3.89 -0.96 -22.68
C PHE A 437 5.18 -1.20 -21.90
N GLU A 438 5.95 -0.15 -21.67
CA GLU A 438 7.10 -0.23 -20.77
C GLU A 438 6.67 0.12 -19.36
N LYS A 439 6.97 -0.79 -18.43
CA LYS A 439 6.79 -0.57 -16.99
C LYS A 439 8.14 -0.16 -16.42
N ASN A 440 8.18 0.96 -15.72
CA ASN A 440 9.35 1.38 -14.96
C ASN A 440 9.18 0.98 -13.50
N ASP A 441 10.27 0.64 -12.83
CA ASP A 441 10.25 0.09 -11.47
C ASP A 441 9.68 1.07 -10.42
N ASP A 442 9.83 2.38 -10.63
CA ASP A 442 9.44 3.42 -9.66
C ASP A 442 7.97 3.91 -9.79
N LEU A 443 7.33 3.70 -10.95
CA LEU A 443 5.91 4.06 -11.23
C LEU A 443 5.20 2.91 -11.96
N SER A 444 5.32 1.69 -11.42
CA SER A 444 4.77 0.47 -12.02
C SER A 444 3.25 0.48 -12.29
N ILE A 445 2.53 1.50 -11.80
CA ILE A 445 1.09 1.74 -11.98
C ILE A 445 0.80 2.29 -13.39
N TYR A 446 1.61 3.22 -13.89
CA TYR A 446 1.36 3.90 -15.16
C TYR A 446 2.41 3.48 -16.20
N PRO A 447 2.01 2.75 -17.25
CA PRO A 447 2.94 2.34 -18.31
C PRO A 447 3.34 3.54 -19.18
N THR A 448 4.58 3.50 -19.69
CA THR A 448 5.00 4.36 -20.80
C THR A 448 4.63 3.69 -22.13
N PHE A 449 3.94 4.41 -23.00
CA PHE A 449 3.49 3.92 -24.30
C PHE A 449 4.56 4.22 -25.36
N LYS A 450 5.05 3.16 -26.02
CA LYS A 450 6.01 3.29 -27.12
C LYS A 450 5.49 2.67 -28.42
N LEU A 451 5.85 3.29 -29.53
CA LEU A 451 5.62 2.80 -30.88
C LEU A 451 6.93 2.29 -31.46
N VAL A 452 7.04 0.97 -31.62
CA VAL A 452 8.24 0.29 -32.15
C VAL A 452 8.01 -0.12 -33.59
#